data_AF-A0AAJ7W5K9-F1
#
_entry.id   AF-A0AAJ7W5K9-F1
#
_cell.length_a   1.000
_cell.length_b   1.000
_cell.length_c   1.000
_cell.angle_alpha   90.00
_cell.angle_beta   90.00
_cell.angle_gamma   90.00
#
_symmetry.space_group_name_H-M   'P 1'
#
loop_
_entity.id
_entity.type
_entity.pdbx_description
1 polymer ?
#
loop_
_entity_poly.entity_id
_entity_poly.type
_entity_poly.pdbx_seq_one_letter_code
_entity_poly.pdbx_strand_id
1 'polypeptide(L)'
;MKTIIEAGVEKVNASTVLLNKIKFDGKSTLTVQDTKYKLQYNVHMIGWGKEAIMLGGAFEKLIGKHLKKGWLIVPRKTIFNMWNYPSWLPKLDTRITYAEVGTDGKPDEKSVEIGRKIVEYCRGLMKNDILFVILSGGTDDLLCCPPKTISVKDKLDVLATLKASNATCKDINVVRNKLSILRGGYLARFAYPAKVITLIMSDTPGDTITEFAGGPTTNDTRHYLAPSILRRYKIYDKLSNNVKEVLEKKAPDIMDPLLYENKEFNFVDIYEIANIPEAIEGMSEAAFKLGLVSIKLNPSVSGSVREISREYAKMASLLILAVEGKITKLEMYESMKESNVMYLTEKKVHEIFPSKEKWGLGLCLLMGGRPDVEDYENGDGGPNQELALYFSFDWYLRTKQYPILNEYVVWILAGSTSGRDGNSQVAGAYGYSSLGPGVYKRFKEVSRAYEEAKVKSKNLEKLQPDSVETKEAVKICTDLKIEMDKLSVIMPDRVLMKHNVNSMYLNINDGDELLELGTGTGYTYTNVGDLHIIRIVRFQCNCDGSCVEQGGLQNQTDICTDNECSVNPRRPVDQPKPHCCMRITKPKIKIR
;
A
#
# COMPACT_ATOMS: atom_id res chain seq x y z
N MET A 1 6.48 -13.47 7.17
CA MET A 1 6.09 -12.08 6.86
C MET A 1 5.32 -12.04 5.55
N LYS A 2 5.88 -12.53 4.43
CA LYS A 2 5.13 -12.72 3.16
C LYS A 2 3.74 -13.36 3.35
N THR A 3 3.68 -14.54 3.99
CA THR A 3 2.40 -15.23 4.30
C THR A 3 1.39 -14.39 5.09
N ILE A 4 1.88 -13.47 5.93
CA ILE A 4 1.03 -12.58 6.72
C ILE A 4 0.41 -11.50 5.81
N ILE A 5 1.22 -10.88 4.94
CA ILE A 5 0.70 -9.93 3.93
C ILE A 5 -0.25 -10.63 2.96
N GLU A 6 0.10 -11.81 2.45
CA GLU A 6 -0.76 -12.59 1.56
C GLU A 6 -2.13 -12.87 2.18
N ALA A 7 -2.17 -13.24 3.47
CA ALA A 7 -3.43 -13.44 4.18
C ALA A 7 -4.23 -12.14 4.33
N GLY A 8 -3.56 -11.00 4.52
CA GLY A 8 -4.21 -9.69 4.52
C GLY A 8 -4.86 -9.37 3.17
N VAL A 9 -4.15 -9.61 2.07
CA VAL A 9 -4.66 -9.44 0.69
C VAL A 9 -5.82 -10.40 0.40
N GLU A 10 -5.70 -11.67 0.79
CA GLU A 10 -6.74 -12.69 0.61
C GLU A 10 -8.05 -12.29 1.32
N LYS A 11 -7.95 -11.73 2.53
CA LYS A 11 -9.09 -11.28 3.34
C LYS A 11 -9.95 -10.23 2.64
N VAL A 12 -9.33 -9.38 1.82
CA VAL A 12 -9.94 -8.27 1.09
C VAL A 12 -9.98 -8.52 -0.42
N ASN A 13 -9.81 -9.76 -0.86
CA ASN A 13 -9.78 -10.10 -2.28
C ASN A 13 -11.15 -9.82 -2.92
N ALA A 14 -11.16 -9.02 -4.00
CA ALA A 14 -12.37 -8.59 -4.68
C ALA A 14 -13.30 -9.75 -5.11
N SER A 15 -12.74 -10.93 -5.42
CA SER A 15 -13.52 -12.08 -5.88
C SER A 15 -14.25 -12.82 -4.75
N THR A 16 -13.75 -12.75 -3.52
CA THR A 16 -14.26 -13.52 -2.37
C THR A 16 -14.89 -12.63 -1.29
N VAL A 17 -14.45 -11.38 -1.17
CA VAL A 17 -14.89 -10.45 -0.12
C VAL A 17 -16.41 -10.26 -0.15
N LEU A 18 -16.99 -10.17 -1.35
CA LEU A 18 -18.42 -10.01 -1.52
C LEU A 18 -19.20 -11.21 -0.97
N LEU A 19 -18.71 -12.43 -1.18
CA LEU A 19 -19.36 -13.66 -0.71
C LEU A 19 -19.32 -13.80 0.82
N ASN A 20 -18.32 -13.18 1.46
CA ASN A 20 -18.20 -13.16 2.92
C ASN A 20 -19.13 -12.11 3.56
N LYS A 21 -19.38 -10.99 2.85
CA LYS A 21 -20.13 -9.84 3.36
C LYS A 21 -21.61 -9.84 2.96
N ILE A 22 -21.94 -10.48 1.84
CA ILE A 22 -23.27 -10.50 1.25
C ILE A 22 -23.76 -11.95 1.14
N LYS A 23 -24.88 -12.24 1.80
CA LYS A 23 -25.51 -13.56 1.81
C LYS A 23 -26.77 -13.54 0.97
N PHE A 24 -26.94 -14.53 0.10
CA PHE A 24 -28.16 -14.72 -0.68
C PHE A 24 -28.81 -16.06 -0.32
N ASP A 25 -30.12 -16.06 -0.08
CA ASP A 25 -30.87 -17.28 0.28
C ASP A 25 -31.14 -18.22 -0.92
N GLY A 26 -30.68 -17.85 -2.12
CA GLY A 26 -30.90 -18.60 -3.36
C GLY A 26 -32.27 -18.37 -4.00
N LYS A 27 -33.14 -17.55 -3.39
CA LYS A 27 -34.53 -17.35 -3.85
C LYS A 27 -34.88 -15.89 -4.07
N SER A 28 -34.78 -15.05 -3.05
CA SER A 28 -35.25 -13.67 -3.13
C SER A 28 -34.70 -12.74 -2.05
N THR A 29 -33.97 -13.24 -1.05
CA THR A 29 -33.49 -12.41 0.05
C THR A 29 -31.99 -12.26 -0.02
N LEU A 30 -31.54 -11.04 -0.28
CA LEU A 30 -30.14 -10.65 -0.17
C LEU A 30 -29.93 -9.96 1.16
N THR A 31 -28.94 -10.40 1.92
CA THR A 31 -28.55 -9.79 3.20
C THR A 31 -27.17 -9.17 3.04
N VAL A 32 -27.07 -7.86 3.25
CA VAL A 32 -25.80 -7.13 3.29
C VAL A 32 -25.61 -6.68 4.73
N GLN A 33 -24.56 -7.19 5.39
CA GLN A 33 -24.40 -7.06 6.84
C GLN A 33 -25.68 -7.52 7.57
N ASP A 34 -26.42 -6.61 8.22
CA ASP A 34 -27.66 -6.91 8.96
C ASP A 34 -28.93 -6.49 8.20
N THR A 35 -28.79 -5.88 7.02
CA THR A 35 -29.93 -5.35 6.24
C THR A 35 -30.37 -6.34 5.18
N LYS A 36 -31.69 -6.55 5.04
CA LYS A 36 -32.28 -7.48 4.08
C LYS A 36 -32.97 -6.74 2.94
N TYR A 37 -32.68 -7.17 1.72
CA TYR A 37 -33.27 -6.67 0.48
C TYR A 37 -34.01 -7.78 -0.25
N LYS A 38 -35.24 -7.48 -0.68
CA LYS A 38 -36.05 -8.42 -1.45
C LYS A 38 -35.78 -8.25 -2.94
N LEU A 39 -35.19 -9.26 -3.55
CA LEU A 39 -34.91 -9.34 -4.97
C LEU A 39 -36.09 -9.96 -5.71
N GLN A 40 -36.52 -9.31 -6.79
CA GLN A 40 -37.66 -9.71 -7.63
C GLN A 40 -37.34 -9.44 -9.11
N TYR A 41 -36.20 -9.96 -9.61
CA TYR A 41 -35.76 -9.69 -10.98
C TYR A 41 -35.66 -8.20 -11.29
N ASN A 42 -35.21 -7.42 -10.32
CA ASN A 42 -35.30 -5.96 -10.25
C ASN A 42 -33.93 -5.34 -9.90
N VAL A 43 -32.85 -6.11 -10.05
CA VAL A 43 -31.51 -5.66 -9.65
C VAL A 43 -30.76 -5.10 -10.84
N HIS A 44 -30.18 -3.93 -10.66
CA HIS A 44 -29.34 -3.23 -11.62
C HIS A 44 -27.97 -3.01 -10.99
N MET A 45 -26.93 -2.93 -11.81
CA MET A 45 -25.58 -2.72 -11.30
C MET A 45 -24.84 -1.71 -12.16
N ILE A 46 -24.17 -0.77 -11.51
CA ILE A 46 -23.24 0.15 -12.16
C ILE A 46 -21.97 0.18 -11.32
N GLY A 47 -20.80 0.06 -11.93
CA GLY A 47 -19.54 0.04 -11.18
C GLY A 47 -18.40 0.71 -11.91
N TRP A 48 -17.52 1.34 -11.14
CA TRP A 48 -16.29 1.93 -11.64
C TRP A 48 -15.09 1.31 -10.92
N GLY A 49 -14.01 1.11 -11.66
CA GLY A 49 -12.68 0.81 -11.12
C GLY A 49 -12.14 -0.54 -11.54
N LYS A 50 -10.84 -0.76 -11.33
CA LYS A 50 -10.14 -1.98 -11.80
C LYS A 50 -10.76 -3.24 -11.18
N GLU A 51 -11.09 -3.17 -9.89
CA GLU A 51 -11.65 -4.26 -9.09
C GLU A 51 -13.15 -4.45 -9.35
N ALA A 52 -13.83 -3.47 -9.95
CA ALA A 52 -15.26 -3.53 -10.23
C ALA A 52 -15.63 -4.70 -11.14
N ILE A 53 -14.75 -5.12 -12.06
CA ILE A 53 -14.97 -6.32 -12.90
C ILE A 53 -15.10 -7.58 -12.05
N MET A 54 -14.17 -7.78 -11.12
CA MET A 54 -14.14 -8.96 -10.27
C MET A 54 -15.34 -8.98 -9.33
N LEU A 55 -15.65 -7.83 -8.71
CA LEU A 55 -16.81 -7.69 -7.84
C LEU A 55 -18.11 -7.90 -8.60
N GLY A 56 -18.27 -7.29 -9.76
CA GLY A 56 -19.49 -7.39 -10.55
C GLY A 56 -19.72 -8.78 -11.11
N GLY A 57 -18.66 -9.48 -11.54
CA GLY A 57 -18.75 -10.89 -11.95
C GLY A 57 -19.12 -11.82 -10.78
N ALA A 58 -18.51 -11.63 -9.61
CA ALA A 58 -18.87 -12.37 -8.40
C ALA A 58 -20.33 -12.09 -7.96
N PHE A 59 -20.76 -10.83 -8.07
CA PHE A 59 -22.12 -10.41 -7.73
C PHE A 59 -23.15 -11.02 -8.69
N GLU A 60 -22.91 -10.98 -10.01
CA GLU A 60 -23.77 -11.63 -11.01
C GLU A 60 -23.88 -13.14 -10.74
N LYS A 61 -22.76 -13.80 -10.39
CA LYS A 61 -22.78 -15.23 -10.01
C LYS A 61 -23.62 -15.49 -8.76
N LEU A 62 -23.59 -14.59 -7.79
CA LEU A 62 -24.33 -14.71 -6.53
C LEU A 62 -25.84 -14.57 -6.73
N ILE A 63 -26.30 -13.53 -7.44
CA ILE A 63 -27.74 -13.22 -7.57
C ILE A 63 -28.37 -13.78 -8.85
N GLY A 64 -27.56 -14.21 -9.81
CA GLY A 64 -27.97 -14.83 -11.07
C GLY A 64 -29.02 -14.00 -11.82
N LYS A 65 -30.14 -14.65 -12.14
CA LYS A 65 -31.25 -14.07 -12.93
C LYS A 65 -31.90 -12.84 -12.30
N HIS A 66 -31.62 -12.52 -11.03
CA HIS A 66 -32.13 -11.28 -10.42
C HIS A 66 -31.47 -10.03 -10.99
N LEU A 67 -30.25 -10.13 -11.53
CA LEU A 67 -29.61 -9.06 -12.27
C LEU A 67 -30.34 -8.86 -13.60
N LYS A 68 -30.90 -7.68 -13.84
CA LYS A 68 -31.48 -7.27 -15.13
C LYS A 68 -30.40 -6.78 -16.08
N LYS A 69 -29.53 -5.89 -15.61
CA LYS A 69 -28.48 -5.24 -16.40
C LYS A 69 -27.35 -4.73 -15.52
N GLY A 70 -26.12 -4.89 -15.99
CA GLY A 70 -24.93 -4.29 -15.38
C GLY A 70 -24.18 -3.35 -16.34
N TRP A 71 -23.49 -2.36 -15.79
CA TRP A 71 -22.49 -1.53 -16.47
C TRP A 71 -21.23 -1.46 -15.63
N LEU A 72 -20.09 -1.98 -16.11
CA LEU A 72 -18.82 -1.92 -15.39
C LEU A 72 -17.79 -1.16 -16.23
N ILE A 73 -17.23 -0.12 -15.63
CA ILE A 73 -16.37 0.87 -16.27
C ILE A 73 -14.98 0.75 -15.68
N VAL A 74 -14.00 0.48 -16.54
CA VAL A 74 -12.62 0.19 -16.14
C VAL A 74 -11.61 0.98 -16.96
N PRO A 75 -10.38 1.16 -16.45
CA PRO A 75 -9.31 1.72 -17.26
C PRO A 75 -9.09 0.93 -18.55
N ARG A 76 -8.69 1.62 -19.62
CA ARG A 76 -8.29 0.97 -20.87
C ARG A 76 -7.17 -0.05 -20.65
N LYS A 77 -7.20 -1.16 -21.40
CA LYS A 77 -6.33 -2.35 -21.27
C LYS A 77 -6.62 -3.26 -20.07
N THR A 78 -7.58 -2.94 -19.20
CA THR A 78 -7.94 -3.83 -18.08
C THR A 78 -8.44 -5.18 -18.58
N ILE A 79 -9.40 -5.19 -19.52
CA ILE A 79 -9.95 -6.41 -20.11
C ILE A 79 -8.89 -7.11 -20.96
N PHE A 80 -8.08 -6.35 -21.71
CA PHE A 80 -6.96 -6.91 -22.47
C PHE A 80 -6.01 -7.71 -21.56
N ASN A 81 -5.64 -7.14 -20.40
CA ASN A 81 -4.75 -7.81 -19.45
C ASN A 81 -5.37 -9.07 -18.83
N MET A 82 -6.71 -9.17 -18.78
CA MET A 82 -7.42 -10.35 -18.29
C MET A 82 -7.34 -11.56 -19.24
N TRP A 83 -6.95 -11.39 -20.52
CA TRP A 83 -6.74 -12.52 -21.43
C TRP A 83 -5.66 -13.49 -20.95
N ASN A 84 -4.76 -13.03 -20.10
CA ASN A 84 -3.78 -13.88 -19.43
C ASN A 84 -4.43 -14.85 -18.42
N TYR A 85 -5.71 -14.68 -18.10
CA TYR A 85 -6.46 -15.46 -17.10
C TYR A 85 -7.91 -15.73 -17.56
N PRO A 86 -8.13 -16.74 -18.41
CA PRO A 86 -9.45 -17.02 -18.98
C PRO A 86 -10.55 -17.29 -17.94
N SER A 87 -10.19 -17.78 -16.75
CA SER A 87 -11.13 -18.02 -15.64
C SER A 87 -11.73 -16.75 -15.06
N TRP A 88 -11.15 -15.58 -15.34
CA TRP A 88 -11.63 -14.28 -14.88
C TRP A 88 -12.42 -13.53 -15.95
N LEU A 89 -12.38 -14.00 -17.20
CA LEU A 89 -13.11 -13.36 -18.29
C LEU A 89 -14.62 -13.39 -18.01
N PRO A 90 -15.34 -12.32 -18.39
CA PRO A 90 -16.79 -12.33 -18.34
C PRO A 90 -17.35 -13.52 -19.12
N LYS A 91 -18.44 -14.11 -18.61
CA LYS A 91 -19.14 -15.16 -19.36
C LYS A 91 -19.73 -14.59 -20.64
N LEU A 92 -19.83 -15.42 -21.68
CA LEU A 92 -20.44 -15.04 -22.95
C LEU A 92 -21.92 -14.62 -22.81
N ASP A 93 -22.63 -15.13 -21.80
CA ASP A 93 -24.04 -14.86 -21.51
C ASP A 93 -24.26 -13.81 -20.40
N THR A 94 -23.22 -13.04 -20.05
CA THR A 94 -23.31 -12.01 -19.00
C THR A 94 -24.33 -10.92 -19.32
N ARG A 95 -25.02 -10.44 -18.29
CA ARG A 95 -25.93 -9.29 -18.33
C ARG A 95 -25.20 -7.97 -18.13
N ILE A 96 -23.89 -8.02 -17.96
CA ILE A 96 -23.03 -6.88 -17.70
C ILE A 96 -22.44 -6.36 -19.02
N THR A 97 -22.56 -5.06 -19.25
CA THR A 97 -21.81 -4.37 -20.28
C THR A 97 -20.51 -3.83 -19.69
N TYR A 98 -19.39 -4.24 -20.27
CA TYR A 98 -18.06 -3.78 -19.88
C TYR A 98 -17.61 -2.63 -20.79
N ALA A 99 -17.07 -1.57 -20.19
CA ALA A 99 -16.56 -0.42 -20.92
C ALA A 99 -15.15 -0.06 -20.43
N GLU A 100 -14.17 -0.27 -21.30
CA GLU A 100 -12.82 0.29 -21.14
C GLU A 100 -12.79 1.76 -21.55
N VAL A 101 -12.40 2.63 -20.64
CA VAL A 101 -12.36 4.08 -20.85
C VAL A 101 -11.05 4.70 -20.32
N GLY A 102 -10.81 5.95 -20.70
CA GLY A 102 -9.66 6.72 -20.26
C GLY A 102 -8.39 6.49 -21.07
N THR A 103 -7.53 7.51 -21.07
CA THR A 103 -6.22 7.55 -21.73
C THR A 103 -5.21 8.10 -20.73
N ASP A 104 -4.10 7.38 -20.50
CA ASP A 104 -3.03 7.78 -19.58
C ASP A 104 -3.53 8.18 -18.18
N GLY A 105 -4.48 7.40 -17.65
CA GLY A 105 -5.08 7.62 -16.33
C GLY A 105 -6.11 8.76 -16.26
N LYS A 106 -6.40 9.45 -17.37
CA LYS A 106 -7.35 10.58 -17.43
C LYS A 106 -8.63 10.20 -18.17
N PRO A 107 -9.79 10.82 -17.86
CA PRO A 107 -11.01 10.61 -18.62
C PRO A 107 -10.88 11.11 -20.05
N ASP A 108 -11.50 10.36 -20.96
CA ASP A 108 -11.60 10.66 -22.38
C ASP A 108 -13.07 10.83 -22.80
N GLU A 109 -13.31 11.12 -24.08
CA GLU A 109 -14.67 11.27 -24.61
C GLU A 109 -15.53 10.01 -24.42
N LYS A 110 -14.92 8.82 -24.48
CA LYS A 110 -15.61 7.55 -24.21
C LYS A 110 -16.08 7.47 -22.76
N SER A 111 -15.30 7.98 -21.81
CA SER A 111 -15.70 8.10 -20.40
C SER A 111 -16.99 8.92 -20.26
N VAL A 112 -17.07 10.04 -20.99
CA VAL A 112 -18.25 10.92 -20.98
C VAL A 112 -19.45 10.27 -21.68
N GLU A 113 -19.24 9.64 -22.83
CA GLU A 113 -20.28 8.93 -23.60
C GLU A 113 -20.96 7.86 -22.73
N ILE A 114 -20.16 7.01 -22.09
CA ILE A 114 -20.65 5.96 -21.19
C ILE A 114 -21.34 6.57 -19.97
N GLY A 115 -20.77 7.64 -19.39
CA GLY A 115 -21.40 8.37 -18.30
C GLY A 115 -22.80 8.89 -18.66
N ARG A 116 -23.00 9.42 -19.88
CA ARG A 116 -24.32 9.87 -20.35
C ARG A 116 -25.29 8.70 -20.50
N LYS A 117 -24.85 7.58 -21.08
CA LYS A 117 -25.67 6.36 -21.20
C LYS A 117 -26.14 5.85 -19.83
N ILE A 118 -25.26 5.89 -18.83
CA ILE A 118 -25.57 5.51 -17.46
C ILE A 118 -26.59 6.46 -16.83
N VAL A 119 -26.45 7.78 -17.03
CA VAL A 119 -27.43 8.77 -16.54
C VAL A 119 -28.81 8.50 -17.12
N GLU A 120 -28.92 8.31 -18.44
CA GLU A 120 -30.20 8.01 -19.08
C GLU A 120 -30.77 6.66 -18.60
N TYR A 121 -29.90 5.67 -18.35
CA TYR A 121 -30.32 4.39 -17.78
C TYR A 121 -30.89 4.54 -16.37
N CYS A 122 -30.24 5.30 -15.49
CA CYS A 122 -30.68 5.52 -14.12
C CYS A 122 -32.04 6.21 -14.06
N ARG A 123 -32.29 7.19 -14.94
CA ARG A 123 -33.57 7.90 -15.02
C ARG A 123 -34.77 7.01 -15.31
N GLY A 124 -34.54 5.84 -15.91
CA GLY A 124 -35.59 4.86 -16.20
C GLY A 124 -35.88 3.89 -15.05
N LEU A 125 -35.15 3.97 -13.93
CA LEU A 125 -35.34 3.06 -12.80
C LEU A 125 -36.61 3.40 -12.02
N MET A 126 -37.30 2.36 -11.56
CA MET A 126 -38.60 2.46 -10.90
C MET A 126 -38.49 2.18 -9.40
N LYS A 127 -39.55 2.49 -8.65
CA LYS A 127 -39.59 2.37 -7.17
C LYS A 127 -39.26 0.96 -6.66
N ASN A 128 -39.61 -0.05 -7.46
CA ASN A 128 -39.36 -1.45 -7.11
C ASN A 128 -37.98 -1.92 -7.55
N ASP A 129 -37.18 -1.14 -8.27
CA ASP A 129 -35.85 -1.53 -8.68
C ASP A 129 -34.82 -1.28 -7.55
N ILE A 130 -33.73 -2.04 -7.59
CA ILE A 130 -32.59 -1.91 -6.70
C ILE A 130 -31.35 -1.69 -7.55
N LEU A 131 -30.66 -0.57 -7.35
CA LEU A 131 -29.41 -0.25 -8.02
C LEU A 131 -28.22 -0.49 -7.08
N PHE A 132 -27.37 -1.44 -7.43
CA PHE A 132 -26.05 -1.60 -6.83
C PHE A 132 -25.05 -0.68 -7.52
N VAL A 133 -24.34 0.13 -6.73
CA VAL A 133 -23.26 0.99 -7.18
C VAL A 133 -21.95 0.47 -6.62
N ILE A 134 -21.04 -0.01 -7.46
CA ILE A 134 -19.74 -0.56 -7.04
C ILE A 134 -18.66 0.49 -7.28
N LEU A 135 -17.93 0.85 -6.24
CA LEU A 135 -16.83 1.81 -6.32
C LEU A 135 -15.56 1.15 -5.78
N SER A 136 -14.49 1.16 -6.57
CA SER A 136 -13.16 0.77 -6.11
C SER A 136 -12.12 1.89 -6.26
N GLY A 137 -10.91 1.66 -5.75
CA GLY A 137 -9.80 2.62 -5.82
C GLY A 137 -9.45 3.05 -7.25
N GLY A 138 -8.92 4.27 -7.40
CA GLY A 138 -8.48 4.80 -8.70
C GLY A 138 -9.60 5.16 -9.69
N THR A 139 -10.83 5.32 -9.21
CA THR A 139 -12.03 5.60 -10.03
C THR A 139 -12.33 7.07 -10.24
N ASP A 140 -11.70 7.94 -9.45
CA ASP A 140 -12.03 9.37 -9.41
C ASP A 140 -11.99 10.03 -10.78
N ASP A 141 -11.03 9.64 -11.59
CA ASP A 141 -10.82 10.18 -12.92
C ASP A 141 -11.72 9.49 -13.97
N LEU A 142 -12.12 8.24 -13.76
CA LEU A 142 -13.00 7.49 -14.69
C LEU A 142 -14.47 7.86 -14.53
N LEU A 143 -14.88 8.26 -13.33
CA LEU A 143 -16.25 8.70 -13.03
C LEU A 143 -16.41 10.16 -13.49
N CYS A 144 -16.37 10.34 -14.82
CA CYS A 144 -16.37 11.65 -15.46
C CYS A 144 -17.52 11.79 -16.45
N CYS A 145 -18.48 12.65 -16.10
CA CYS A 145 -19.48 13.15 -17.03
C CYS A 145 -19.73 14.63 -16.72
N PRO A 146 -19.16 15.58 -17.49
CA PRO A 146 -19.48 16.99 -17.36
C PRO A 146 -20.89 17.30 -17.92
N PRO A 147 -21.52 18.42 -17.48
CA PRO A 147 -22.71 18.96 -18.14
C PRO A 147 -22.49 19.18 -19.64
N LYS A 148 -23.54 19.07 -20.46
CA LYS A 148 -23.44 19.24 -21.93
C LYS A 148 -22.88 20.61 -22.37
N THR A 149 -22.95 21.61 -21.51
CA THR A 149 -22.49 22.98 -21.78
C THR A 149 -20.96 23.14 -21.75
N ILE A 150 -20.23 22.17 -21.18
CA ILE A 150 -18.77 22.18 -21.10
C ILE A 150 -18.18 20.86 -21.62
N SER A 151 -17.00 20.91 -22.23
CA SER A 151 -16.30 19.73 -22.71
C SER A 151 -15.55 18.99 -21.59
N VAL A 152 -15.13 17.75 -21.84
CA VAL A 152 -14.22 17.04 -20.92
C VAL A 152 -12.89 17.78 -20.79
N LYS A 153 -12.43 18.41 -21.87
CA LYS A 153 -11.21 19.22 -21.90
C LYS A 153 -11.34 20.43 -20.98
N ASP A 154 -12.43 21.19 -21.07
CA ASP A 154 -12.67 22.34 -20.18
C ASP A 154 -12.60 21.93 -18.71
N LYS A 155 -13.23 20.81 -18.35
CA LYS A 155 -13.18 20.27 -16.98
C LYS A 155 -11.75 19.92 -16.59
N LEU A 156 -11.01 19.21 -17.44
CA LEU A 156 -9.63 18.80 -17.15
C LEU A 156 -8.68 19.99 -17.03
N ASP A 157 -8.85 21.01 -17.86
CA ASP A 157 -8.03 22.22 -17.84
C ASP A 157 -8.22 23.00 -16.51
N VAL A 158 -9.47 23.10 -16.02
CA VAL A 158 -9.75 23.69 -14.69
C VAL A 158 -9.05 22.90 -13.57
N LEU A 159 -9.16 21.57 -13.59
CA LEU A 159 -8.55 20.72 -12.56
C LEU A 159 -7.02 20.76 -12.62
N ALA A 160 -6.44 20.78 -13.82
CA ALA A 160 -5.01 20.91 -14.02
C ALA A 160 -4.49 22.27 -13.52
N THR A 161 -5.24 23.35 -13.76
CA THR A 161 -4.90 24.69 -13.28
C THR A 161 -4.93 24.77 -11.75
N LEU A 162 -5.92 24.14 -11.10
CA LEU A 162 -5.98 24.03 -9.65
C LEU A 162 -4.77 23.24 -9.10
N LYS A 163 -4.45 22.10 -9.71
CA LYS A 163 -3.29 21.29 -9.31
C LYS A 163 -1.99 22.08 -9.44
N ALA A 164 -1.80 22.79 -10.55
CA ALA A 164 -0.63 23.65 -10.79
C ALA A 164 -0.56 24.84 -9.81
N SER A 165 -1.69 25.22 -9.21
CA SER A 165 -1.79 26.27 -8.19
C SER A 165 -1.59 25.74 -6.76
N ASN A 166 -1.13 24.48 -6.61
CA ASN A 166 -1.00 23.78 -5.33
C ASN A 166 -2.31 23.79 -4.52
N ALA A 167 -3.46 23.67 -5.19
CA ALA A 167 -4.73 23.54 -4.52
C ALA A 167 -4.79 22.25 -3.70
N THR A 168 -5.46 22.30 -2.53
CA THR A 168 -5.60 21.10 -1.69
C THR A 168 -6.45 20.05 -2.40
N CYS A 169 -6.21 18.76 -2.12
CA CYS A 169 -7.03 17.68 -2.70
C CYS A 169 -8.52 17.86 -2.40
N LYS A 170 -8.86 18.32 -1.19
CA LYS A 170 -10.23 18.66 -0.78
C LYS A 170 -10.85 19.72 -1.69
N ASP A 171 -10.12 20.81 -1.95
CA ASP A 171 -10.59 21.88 -2.83
C ASP A 171 -10.78 21.43 -4.28
N ILE A 172 -9.83 20.65 -4.79
CA ILE A 172 -9.90 20.06 -6.13
C ILE A 172 -11.15 19.18 -6.24
N ASN A 173 -11.43 18.35 -5.23
CA ASN A 173 -12.59 17.45 -5.21
C ASN A 173 -13.92 18.20 -5.20
N VAL A 174 -14.03 19.30 -4.43
CA VAL A 174 -15.24 20.14 -4.44
C VAL A 174 -15.52 20.70 -5.84
N VAL A 175 -14.50 21.23 -6.51
CA VAL A 175 -14.65 21.75 -7.89
C VAL A 175 -14.91 20.62 -8.89
N ARG A 176 -14.22 19.49 -8.76
CA ARG A 176 -14.40 18.29 -9.60
C ARG A 176 -15.82 17.74 -9.56
N ASN A 177 -16.41 17.69 -8.35
CA ASN A 177 -17.79 17.27 -8.14
C ASN A 177 -18.76 18.26 -8.79
N LYS A 178 -18.54 19.57 -8.57
CA LYS A 178 -19.38 20.63 -9.14
C LYS A 178 -19.42 20.61 -10.68
N LEU A 179 -18.30 20.26 -11.31
CA LEU A 179 -18.18 20.14 -12.77
C LEU A 179 -18.64 18.78 -13.31
N SER A 180 -19.42 18.00 -12.55
CA SER A 180 -19.91 16.69 -12.97
C SER A 180 -21.40 16.50 -12.72
N ILE A 181 -22.06 15.74 -13.60
CA ILE A 181 -23.45 15.31 -13.45
C ILE A 181 -23.57 13.89 -12.85
N LEU A 182 -22.48 13.22 -12.50
CA LEU A 182 -22.51 11.90 -11.86
C LEU A 182 -22.10 11.94 -10.38
N ARG A 183 -21.18 12.84 -10.03
CA ARG A 183 -20.60 12.98 -8.68
C ARG A 183 -21.49 13.78 -7.75
N GLY A 184 -21.16 13.85 -6.46
CA GLY A 184 -21.89 14.68 -5.48
C GLY A 184 -23.38 14.36 -5.33
N GLY A 185 -23.73 13.08 -5.47
CA GLY A 185 -25.08 12.58 -5.24
C GLY A 185 -25.99 12.59 -6.47
N TYR A 186 -25.54 13.11 -7.61
CA TYR A 186 -26.38 13.19 -8.81
C TYR A 186 -26.74 11.82 -9.39
N LEU A 187 -25.86 10.81 -9.28
CA LEU A 187 -26.21 9.45 -9.71
C LEU A 187 -27.38 8.89 -8.87
N ALA A 188 -27.33 9.04 -7.54
CA ALA A 188 -28.45 8.63 -6.68
C ALA A 188 -29.74 9.36 -7.03
N ARG A 189 -29.67 10.68 -7.29
CA ARG A 189 -30.83 11.48 -7.71
C ARG A 189 -31.43 11.00 -9.03
N PHE A 190 -30.60 10.60 -10.00
CA PHE A 190 -31.11 10.03 -11.24
C PHE A 190 -31.71 8.64 -11.06
N ALA A 191 -31.25 7.86 -10.09
CA ALA A 191 -31.78 6.53 -9.79
C ALA A 191 -33.09 6.56 -8.98
N TYR A 192 -33.39 7.66 -8.27
CA TYR A 192 -34.65 7.81 -7.56
C TYR A 192 -35.84 7.67 -8.53
N PRO A 193 -36.86 6.85 -8.21
CA PRO A 193 -37.23 6.32 -6.89
C PRO A 193 -36.70 4.93 -6.51
N ALA A 194 -35.76 4.35 -7.26
CA ALA A 194 -35.18 3.04 -6.93
C ALA A 194 -34.35 3.09 -5.63
N LYS A 195 -34.28 1.95 -4.93
CA LYS A 195 -33.37 1.79 -3.79
C LYS A 195 -31.93 1.72 -4.32
N VAL A 196 -31.00 2.47 -3.73
CA VAL A 196 -29.59 2.43 -4.12
C VAL A 196 -28.77 1.80 -3.00
N ILE A 197 -27.86 0.91 -3.37
CA ILE A 197 -26.94 0.24 -2.44
C ILE A 197 -25.53 0.43 -2.99
N THR A 198 -24.69 1.14 -2.25
CA THR A 198 -23.32 1.41 -2.66
C THR A 198 -22.38 0.43 -1.97
N LEU A 199 -21.52 -0.24 -2.73
CA LEU A 199 -20.48 -1.13 -2.23
C LEU A 199 -19.13 -0.49 -2.54
N ILE A 200 -18.33 -0.26 -1.50
CA ILE A 200 -17.04 0.44 -1.60
C ILE A 200 -15.89 -0.51 -1.23
N MET A 201 -14.90 -0.61 -2.11
CA MET A 201 -13.56 -1.06 -1.75
C MET A 201 -12.67 0.18 -1.64
N SER A 202 -12.35 0.57 -0.40
CA SER A 202 -11.61 1.78 -0.10
C SER A 202 -10.11 1.51 -0.06
N ASP A 203 -9.37 2.38 -0.74
CA ASP A 203 -7.92 2.35 -0.80
C ASP A 203 -7.27 3.60 -0.19
N THR A 204 -8.07 4.50 0.38
CA THR A 204 -7.59 5.74 1.00
C THR A 204 -7.71 5.67 2.52
N PRO A 205 -6.59 5.82 3.23
CA PRO A 205 -6.54 6.08 4.67
C PRO A 205 -7.43 7.25 5.11
N GLY A 206 -8.42 7.01 5.98
CA GLY A 206 -9.08 8.07 6.75
C GLY A 206 -10.02 9.02 5.99
N ASP A 207 -10.25 8.83 4.69
CA ASP A 207 -11.34 9.52 4.00
C ASP A 207 -12.69 9.05 4.55
N THR A 208 -13.63 9.97 4.72
CA THR A 208 -15.01 9.59 5.02
C THR A 208 -15.55 8.81 3.83
N ILE A 209 -16.08 7.61 4.07
CA ILE A 209 -16.69 6.71 3.07
C ILE A 209 -17.64 7.48 2.12
N THR A 210 -18.30 8.52 2.65
CA THR A 210 -19.22 9.43 1.95
C THR A 210 -18.58 10.23 0.81
N GLU A 211 -17.27 10.48 0.83
CA GLU A 211 -16.55 11.25 -0.18
C GLU A 211 -15.84 10.38 -1.23
N PHE A 212 -15.82 9.06 -1.03
CA PHE A 212 -15.13 8.12 -1.91
C PHE A 212 -15.64 8.21 -3.35
N ALA A 213 -14.72 8.20 -4.31
CA ALA A 213 -15.01 8.38 -5.74
C ALA A 213 -15.84 9.66 -6.06
N GLY A 214 -15.77 10.69 -5.21
CA GLY A 214 -16.58 11.91 -5.31
C GLY A 214 -18.03 11.77 -4.88
N GLY A 215 -18.37 10.69 -4.17
CA GLY A 215 -19.69 10.45 -3.62
C GLY A 215 -20.81 10.52 -4.67
N PRO A 216 -20.81 9.68 -5.72
CA PRO A 216 -21.88 9.70 -6.72
C PRO A 216 -23.26 9.40 -6.11
N THR A 217 -23.28 8.70 -4.98
CA THR A 217 -24.47 8.34 -4.20
C THR A 217 -24.57 9.07 -2.86
N THR A 218 -23.69 10.04 -2.60
CA THR A 218 -23.67 10.85 -1.38
C THR A 218 -23.95 12.31 -1.71
N ASN A 219 -24.85 12.94 -0.98
CA ASN A 219 -25.13 14.36 -1.15
C ASN A 219 -23.92 15.23 -0.77
N ASP A 220 -23.31 15.90 -1.74
CA ASP A 220 -22.19 16.82 -1.48
C ASP A 220 -22.71 18.20 -1.05
N THR A 221 -22.65 18.46 0.25
CA THR A 221 -23.10 19.72 0.84
C THR A 221 -22.17 20.89 0.51
N ARG A 222 -20.95 20.64 0.02
CA ARG A 222 -19.90 21.66 -0.20
C ARG A 222 -19.92 22.26 -1.61
N HIS A 223 -20.82 21.80 -2.48
CA HIS A 223 -20.87 22.20 -3.89
C HIS A 223 -20.92 23.73 -4.11
N TYR A 224 -21.46 24.50 -3.15
CA TYR A 224 -21.55 25.96 -3.22
C TYR A 224 -20.20 26.66 -3.00
N LEU A 225 -19.20 25.97 -2.46
CA LEU A 225 -17.86 26.53 -2.22
C LEU A 225 -17.03 26.62 -3.51
N ALA A 226 -17.36 25.86 -4.55
CA ALA A 226 -16.56 25.76 -5.78
C ALA A 226 -16.21 27.13 -6.43
N PRO A 227 -17.14 28.10 -6.60
CA PRO A 227 -16.79 29.43 -7.10
C PRO A 227 -15.78 30.16 -6.19
N SER A 228 -15.97 30.09 -4.87
CA SER A 228 -15.10 30.77 -3.89
C SER A 228 -13.69 30.18 -3.86
N ILE A 229 -13.58 28.84 -3.99
CA ILE A 229 -12.31 28.12 -4.12
C ILE A 229 -11.57 28.61 -5.37
N LEU A 230 -12.24 28.65 -6.53
CA LEU A 230 -11.64 29.11 -7.78
C LEU A 230 -11.22 30.58 -7.73
N ARG A 231 -11.93 31.44 -6.99
CA ARG A 231 -11.54 32.84 -6.74
C ARG A 231 -10.31 32.93 -5.85
N ARG A 232 -10.24 32.13 -4.78
CA ARG A 232 -9.08 32.06 -3.86
C ARG A 232 -7.79 31.72 -4.61
N TYR A 233 -7.85 30.82 -5.59
CA TYR A 233 -6.73 30.46 -6.44
C TYR A 233 -6.53 31.38 -7.66
N LYS A 234 -7.30 32.48 -7.81
CA LYS A 234 -7.23 33.43 -8.93
C LYS A 234 -7.45 32.78 -10.32
N ILE A 235 -8.29 31.74 -10.36
CA ILE A 235 -8.63 30.99 -11.58
C ILE A 235 -9.97 31.47 -12.15
N TYR A 236 -10.94 31.78 -11.28
CA TYR A 236 -12.34 32.02 -11.64
C TYR A 236 -12.54 33.02 -12.79
N ASP A 237 -11.86 34.16 -12.75
CA ASP A 237 -12.08 35.23 -13.73
C ASP A 237 -11.63 34.85 -15.14
N LYS A 238 -10.66 33.93 -15.26
CA LYS A 238 -10.11 33.43 -16.53
C LYS A 238 -10.96 32.33 -17.18
N LEU A 239 -11.98 31.83 -16.48
CA LEU A 239 -12.84 30.75 -16.97
C LEU A 239 -13.80 31.25 -18.05
N SER A 240 -14.17 30.35 -18.96
CA SER A 240 -15.22 30.60 -19.95
C SER A 240 -16.58 30.80 -19.28
N ASN A 241 -17.49 31.51 -19.97
CA ASN A 241 -18.83 31.78 -19.45
C ASN A 241 -19.60 30.49 -19.17
N ASN A 242 -19.49 29.47 -20.03
CA ASN A 242 -20.15 28.18 -19.83
C ASN A 242 -19.70 27.49 -18.52
N VAL A 243 -18.41 27.57 -18.19
CA VAL A 243 -17.89 27.00 -16.93
C VAL A 243 -18.42 27.81 -15.74
N LYS A 244 -18.41 29.14 -15.82
CA LYS A 244 -18.96 30.03 -14.77
C LYS A 244 -20.44 29.74 -14.51
N GLU A 245 -21.25 29.56 -15.56
CA GLU A 245 -22.67 29.21 -15.44
C GLU A 245 -22.89 27.88 -14.71
N VAL A 246 -22.08 26.86 -15.02
CA VAL A 246 -22.14 25.57 -14.30
C VAL A 246 -21.81 25.74 -12.82
N LEU A 247 -20.79 26.55 -12.50
CA LEU A 247 -20.35 26.80 -11.13
C LEU A 247 -21.38 27.58 -10.30
N GLU A 248 -22.06 28.55 -10.91
CA GLU A 248 -23.07 29.39 -10.24
C GLU A 248 -24.46 28.72 -10.14
N LYS A 249 -24.70 27.63 -10.88
CA LYS A 249 -25.95 26.88 -10.80
C LYS A 249 -26.19 26.34 -9.39
N LYS A 250 -27.31 26.68 -8.76
CA LYS A 250 -27.69 26.14 -7.43
C LYS A 250 -27.99 24.64 -7.51
N ALA A 251 -27.56 23.88 -6.51
CA ALA A 251 -28.01 22.49 -6.35
C ALA A 251 -29.46 22.46 -5.82
N PRO A 252 -30.14 21.29 -5.85
CA PRO A 252 -31.44 21.13 -5.21
C PRO A 252 -31.41 21.58 -3.74
N ASP A 253 -32.52 22.19 -3.29
CA ASP A 253 -32.62 23.06 -2.12
C ASP A 253 -32.39 22.37 -0.75
N ILE A 254 -32.24 23.17 0.31
CA ILE A 254 -31.98 22.73 1.70
C ILE A 254 -33.13 21.86 2.28
N MET A 255 -34.31 21.92 1.65
CA MET A 255 -35.56 21.18 1.97
C MET A 255 -35.83 20.01 1.01
N ASP A 256 -34.78 19.36 0.51
CA ASP A 256 -34.91 18.21 -0.38
C ASP A 256 -35.59 17.03 0.34
N PRO A 257 -36.81 16.60 -0.07
CA PRO A 257 -37.54 15.51 0.57
C PRO A 257 -36.86 14.14 0.43
N LEU A 258 -35.82 14.06 -0.39
CA LEU A 258 -34.99 12.87 -0.54
C LEU A 258 -33.96 12.71 0.57
N LEU A 259 -33.75 13.72 1.41
CA LEU A 259 -32.73 13.73 2.45
C LEU A 259 -33.35 13.52 3.84
N TYR A 260 -32.63 12.81 4.71
CA TYR A 260 -32.85 12.86 6.14
C TYR A 260 -32.31 14.17 6.74
N GLU A 261 -32.58 14.40 8.05
CA GLU A 261 -32.08 15.57 8.77
C GLU A 261 -30.54 15.68 8.73
N ASN A 262 -29.85 14.54 8.76
CA ASN A 262 -28.39 14.45 8.66
C ASN A 262 -27.83 14.72 7.24
N LYS A 263 -28.68 15.12 6.29
CA LYS A 263 -28.34 15.43 4.88
C LYS A 263 -27.90 14.24 4.03
N GLU A 264 -28.09 13.01 4.50
CA GLU A 264 -27.94 11.77 3.71
C GLU A 264 -29.22 11.42 2.98
N PHE A 265 -29.13 10.68 1.86
CA PHE A 265 -30.31 10.26 1.11
C PHE A 265 -31.08 9.14 1.83
N ASN A 266 -32.41 9.26 1.87
CA ASN A 266 -33.28 8.30 2.58
C ASN A 266 -33.47 6.94 1.88
N PHE A 267 -33.02 6.83 0.63
CA PHE A 267 -33.14 5.63 -0.20
C PHE A 267 -31.78 5.04 -0.58
N VAL A 268 -30.68 5.53 0.00
CA VAL A 268 -29.32 5.04 -0.27
C VAL A 268 -28.76 4.37 0.97
N ASP A 269 -28.26 3.15 0.82
CA ASP A 269 -27.41 2.50 1.81
C ASP A 269 -25.97 2.42 1.28
N ILE A 270 -24.97 2.57 2.14
CA ILE A 270 -23.55 2.55 1.76
C ILE A 270 -22.82 1.55 2.65
N TYR A 271 -22.11 0.63 2.01
CA TYR A 271 -21.33 -0.42 2.66
C TYR A 271 -19.89 -0.39 2.18
N GLU A 272 -18.96 -0.16 3.10
CA GLU A 272 -17.56 -0.47 2.86
C GLU A 272 -17.36 -1.98 3.03
N ILE A 273 -17.06 -2.66 1.93
CA ILE A 273 -16.93 -4.12 1.87
C ILE A 273 -15.49 -4.59 2.02
N ALA A 274 -14.51 -3.73 1.76
CA ALA A 274 -13.10 -4.01 1.98
C ALA A 274 -12.33 -2.70 2.25
N ASN A 275 -11.40 -2.75 3.20
CA ASN A 275 -10.57 -1.62 3.62
C ASN A 275 -9.26 -2.11 4.28
N ILE A 276 -8.35 -1.19 4.59
CA ILE A 276 -7.05 -1.49 5.24
C ILE A 276 -7.22 -2.17 6.61
N PRO A 277 -8.09 -1.67 7.54
CA PRO A 277 -8.31 -2.35 8.82
C PRO A 277 -8.67 -3.83 8.69
N GLU A 278 -9.52 -4.19 7.72
CA GLU A 278 -9.89 -5.59 7.47
C GLU A 278 -8.74 -6.44 6.95
N ALA A 279 -7.89 -5.89 6.08
CA ALA A 279 -6.67 -6.55 5.64
C ALA A 279 -5.69 -6.78 6.80
N ILE A 280 -5.53 -5.79 7.69
CA ILE A 280 -4.72 -5.92 8.92
C ILE A 280 -5.31 -6.98 9.87
N GLU A 281 -6.63 -7.15 9.92
CA GLU A 281 -7.24 -8.25 10.65
C GLU A 281 -6.82 -9.61 10.07
N GLY A 282 -6.86 -9.75 8.74
CA GLY A 282 -6.34 -10.95 8.05
C GLY A 282 -4.87 -11.22 8.35
N MET A 283 -4.04 -10.18 8.37
CA MET A 283 -2.64 -10.27 8.81
C MET A 283 -2.52 -10.75 10.26
N SER A 284 -3.34 -10.22 11.16
CA SER A 284 -3.34 -10.57 12.58
C SER A 284 -3.76 -12.02 12.82
N GLU A 285 -4.81 -12.49 12.14
CA GLU A 285 -5.27 -13.88 12.16
C GLU A 285 -4.16 -14.83 11.67
N ALA A 286 -3.44 -14.47 10.62
CA ALA A 286 -2.34 -15.26 10.08
C ALA A 286 -1.11 -15.28 11.01
N ALA A 287 -0.76 -14.14 11.60
CA ALA A 287 0.31 -14.06 12.59
C ALA A 287 0.01 -14.96 13.80
N PHE A 288 -1.23 -14.94 14.29
CA PHE A 288 -1.68 -15.81 15.38
C PHE A 288 -1.58 -17.30 15.02
N LYS A 289 -2.00 -17.70 13.81
CA LYS A 289 -1.87 -19.10 13.32
C LYS A 289 -0.42 -19.57 13.24
N LEU A 290 0.53 -18.65 13.05
CA LEU A 290 1.98 -18.92 13.05
C LEU A 290 2.59 -18.91 14.47
N GLY A 291 1.78 -18.72 15.52
CA GLY A 291 2.26 -18.61 16.91
C GLY A 291 2.94 -17.27 17.22
N LEU A 292 2.81 -16.28 16.35
CA LEU A 292 3.39 -14.95 16.53
C LEU A 292 2.39 -14.02 17.24
N VAL A 293 2.92 -13.07 18.00
CA VAL A 293 2.11 -12.02 18.61
C VAL A 293 2.03 -10.84 17.65
N SER A 294 0.83 -10.41 17.31
CA SER A 294 0.59 -9.23 16.48
C SER A 294 0.08 -8.05 17.32
N ILE A 295 0.56 -6.85 16.97
CA ILE A 295 0.04 -5.59 17.46
C ILE A 295 -0.46 -4.81 16.25
N LYS A 296 -1.77 -4.58 16.19
CA LYS A 296 -2.40 -3.72 15.20
C LYS A 296 -2.19 -2.26 15.61
N LEU A 297 -1.40 -1.54 14.81
CA LEU A 297 -1.09 -0.12 14.98
C LEU A 297 -1.95 0.71 13.99
N ASN A 298 -1.40 1.77 13.40
CA ASN A 298 -2.17 2.69 12.56
C ASN A 298 -2.52 2.04 11.20
N PRO A 299 -3.82 1.89 10.85
CA PRO A 299 -4.28 1.42 9.54
C PRO A 299 -4.37 2.55 8.50
N SER A 300 -4.05 3.79 8.89
CA SER A 300 -4.22 4.98 8.07
C SER A 300 -2.93 5.77 7.92
N VAL A 301 -1.82 5.08 7.69
CA VAL A 301 -0.51 5.72 7.50
C VAL A 301 -0.48 6.51 6.19
N SER A 302 -0.05 7.76 6.25
CA SER A 302 0.15 8.63 5.09
C SER A 302 1.33 9.58 5.31
N GLY A 303 1.77 10.25 4.25
CA GLY A 303 2.92 11.15 4.25
C GLY A 303 4.11 10.60 3.46
N SER A 304 5.22 11.35 3.48
CA SER A 304 6.42 10.99 2.72
C SER A 304 7.02 9.68 3.22
N VAL A 305 7.57 8.89 2.30
CA VAL A 305 8.22 7.60 2.61
C VAL A 305 9.30 7.76 3.70
N ARG A 306 10.07 8.85 3.66
CA ARG A 306 11.12 9.16 4.64
C ARG A 306 10.56 9.40 6.04
N GLU A 307 9.45 10.13 6.15
CA GLU A 307 8.79 10.37 7.44
C GLU A 307 8.26 9.06 8.03
N ILE A 308 7.57 8.27 7.19
CA ILE A 308 7.04 6.97 7.58
C ILE A 308 8.14 6.05 8.10
N SER A 309 9.24 5.93 7.36
CA SER A 309 10.41 5.13 7.74
C SER A 309 10.98 5.52 9.12
N ARG A 310 11.18 6.82 9.35
CA ARG A 310 11.73 7.33 10.61
C ARG A 310 10.83 7.02 11.79
N GLU A 311 9.53 7.22 11.65
CA GLU A 311 8.55 6.94 12.70
C GLU A 311 8.40 5.45 12.96
N TYR A 312 8.53 4.61 11.93
CA TYR A 312 8.54 3.15 12.06
C TYR A 312 9.76 2.65 12.83
N ALA A 313 10.96 3.11 12.45
CA ALA A 313 12.20 2.77 13.16
C ALA A 313 12.20 3.30 14.61
N LYS A 314 11.67 4.52 14.82
CA LYS A 314 11.46 5.11 16.15
C LYS A 314 10.54 4.23 17.00
N MET A 315 9.36 3.90 16.50
CA MET A 315 8.37 3.08 17.20
C MET A 315 8.95 1.72 17.61
N ALA A 316 9.57 1.01 16.68
CA ALA A 316 10.19 -0.29 16.97
C ALA A 316 11.32 -0.16 18.01
N SER A 317 12.13 0.91 17.95
CA SER A 317 13.22 1.13 18.90
C SER A 317 12.70 1.44 20.31
N LEU A 318 11.71 2.33 20.44
CA LEU A 318 11.12 2.70 21.73
C LEU A 318 10.43 1.50 22.39
N LEU A 319 9.76 0.68 21.58
CA LEU A 319 9.12 -0.54 22.06
C LEU A 319 10.13 -1.51 22.69
N ILE A 320 11.26 -1.75 22.02
CA ILE A 320 12.35 -2.60 22.56
C ILE A 320 12.95 -1.96 23.82
N LEU A 321 13.24 -0.65 23.79
CA LEU A 321 13.80 0.06 24.94
C LEU A 321 12.89 -0.02 26.17
N ALA A 322 11.57 0.10 25.97
CA ALA A 322 10.61 -0.01 27.05
C ALA A 322 10.52 -1.44 27.62
N VAL A 323 10.61 -2.47 26.77
CA VAL A 323 10.65 -3.87 27.22
C VAL A 323 11.94 -4.23 27.95
N GLU A 324 13.06 -3.67 27.54
CA GLU A 324 14.35 -3.78 28.24
C GLU A 324 14.45 -2.87 29.47
N GLY A 325 13.40 -2.10 29.80
CA GLY A 325 13.36 -1.20 30.95
C GLY A 325 14.34 -0.02 30.86
N LYS A 326 14.76 0.35 29.64
CA LYS A 326 15.62 1.51 29.38
C LYS A 326 14.84 2.82 29.33
N ILE A 327 13.54 2.74 29.02
CA ILE A 327 12.58 3.84 29.13
C ILE A 327 11.29 3.30 29.76
N THR A 328 10.47 4.21 30.26
CA THR A 328 9.13 3.94 30.77
C THR A 328 8.10 3.90 29.62
N LYS A 329 6.93 3.31 29.89
CA LYS A 329 5.78 3.35 28.97
C LYS A 329 5.31 4.78 28.72
N LEU A 330 5.42 5.65 29.73
CA LEU A 330 5.05 7.06 29.64
C LEU A 330 6.00 7.82 28.71
N GLU A 331 7.31 7.62 28.83
CA GLU A 331 8.28 8.25 27.91
C GLU A 331 8.07 7.81 26.45
N MET A 332 7.71 6.53 26.24
CA MET A 332 7.32 6.04 24.91
C MET A 332 6.03 6.71 24.40
N TYR A 333 5.00 6.81 25.24
CA TYR A 333 3.77 7.52 24.91
C TYR A 333 4.04 8.98 24.51
N GLU A 334 4.75 9.72 25.37
CA GLU A 334 5.11 11.12 25.16
C GLU A 334 5.88 11.31 23.84
N SER A 335 6.76 10.37 23.49
CA SER A 335 7.52 10.41 22.25
C SER A 335 6.67 10.18 20.98
N MET A 336 5.51 9.53 21.10
CA MET A 336 4.69 9.09 19.95
C MET A 336 3.32 9.77 19.89
N LYS A 337 2.87 10.46 20.94
CA LYS A 337 1.52 11.05 21.01
C LYS A 337 1.23 12.09 19.91
N GLU A 338 2.28 12.78 19.44
CA GLU A 338 2.22 13.81 18.38
C GLU A 338 2.69 13.30 17.00
N SER A 339 2.95 11.99 16.86
CA SER A 339 3.38 11.44 15.57
C SER A 339 2.25 11.49 14.55
N ASN A 340 2.45 12.19 13.42
CA ASN A 340 1.48 12.25 12.32
C ASN A 340 1.31 10.90 11.60
N VAL A 341 2.31 10.02 11.71
CA VAL A 341 2.32 8.69 11.07
C VAL A 341 1.85 7.61 12.04
N MET A 342 2.31 7.66 13.29
CA MET A 342 2.18 6.58 14.27
C MET A 342 1.70 7.10 15.61
N TYR A 343 0.65 7.94 15.62
CA TYR A 343 0.08 8.44 16.86
C TYR A 343 -0.32 7.28 17.78
N LEU A 344 0.08 7.36 19.05
CA LEU A 344 -0.30 6.40 20.08
C LEU A 344 -1.24 7.06 21.07
N THR A 345 -2.34 6.38 21.38
CA THR A 345 -3.18 6.73 22.53
C THR A 345 -2.64 6.04 23.78
N GLU A 346 -2.92 6.60 24.96
CA GLU A 346 -2.56 5.99 26.24
C GLU A 346 -3.09 4.55 26.33
N LYS A 347 -4.36 4.34 25.94
CA LYS A 347 -4.97 3.01 25.84
C LYS A 347 -4.15 2.06 24.96
N LYS A 348 -3.74 2.51 23.78
CA LYS A 348 -2.95 1.69 22.84
C LYS A 348 -1.59 1.33 23.43
N VAL A 349 -0.94 2.24 24.16
CA VAL A 349 0.33 1.95 24.86
C VAL A 349 0.14 0.83 25.88
N HIS A 350 -0.94 0.82 26.64
CA HIS A 350 -1.23 -0.29 27.56
C HIS A 350 -1.49 -1.61 26.84
N GLU A 351 -2.16 -1.60 25.67
CA GLU A 351 -2.38 -2.78 24.82
C GLU A 351 -1.08 -3.33 24.21
N ILE A 352 -0.11 -2.47 23.90
CA ILE A 352 1.15 -2.80 23.21
C ILE A 352 2.10 -3.65 24.04
N PHE A 353 2.00 -3.61 25.38
CA PHE A 353 2.92 -4.32 26.27
C PHE A 353 2.30 -5.60 26.84
N PRO A 354 2.37 -6.73 26.10
CA PRO A 354 2.10 -8.04 26.68
C PRO A 354 3.17 -8.42 27.73
N SER A 355 2.92 -9.47 28.52
CA SER A 355 3.94 -10.04 29.42
C SER A 355 5.23 -10.39 28.66
N LYS A 356 6.40 -10.28 29.31
CA LYS A 356 7.73 -10.53 28.70
C LYS A 356 7.83 -11.88 27.95
N GLU A 357 7.09 -12.90 28.41
CA GLU A 357 7.05 -14.24 27.84
C GLU A 357 6.52 -14.27 26.38
N LYS A 358 5.67 -13.32 26.00
CA LYS A 358 5.01 -13.28 24.68
C LYS A 358 5.92 -12.85 23.53
N TRP A 359 7.14 -12.37 23.81
CA TRP A 359 8.10 -11.94 22.78
C TRP A 359 8.98 -13.08 22.25
N GLY A 360 8.95 -14.26 22.89
CA GLY A 360 9.86 -15.37 22.61
C GLY A 360 9.80 -15.92 21.18
N LEU A 361 8.62 -15.93 20.55
CA LEU A 361 8.44 -16.43 19.17
C LEU A 361 8.54 -15.32 18.10
N GLY A 362 8.53 -14.06 18.54
CA GLY A 362 8.58 -12.88 17.67
C GLY A 362 7.30 -12.06 17.70
N LEU A 363 7.50 -10.74 17.73
CA LEU A 363 6.47 -9.72 17.71
C LEU A 363 6.30 -9.17 16.29
N CYS A 364 5.06 -8.97 15.86
CA CYS A 364 4.72 -8.34 14.59
C CYS A 364 3.93 -7.06 14.81
N LEU A 365 4.51 -5.92 14.43
CA LEU A 365 3.78 -4.66 14.35
C LEU A 365 3.11 -4.60 12.97
N LEU A 366 1.79 -4.45 12.94
CA LEU A 366 1.00 -4.43 11.73
C LEU A 366 0.48 -3.02 11.50
N MET A 367 0.77 -2.47 10.34
CA MET A 367 0.32 -1.15 9.89
C MET A 367 -0.22 -1.26 8.47
N GLY A 368 -0.93 -0.24 8.05
CA GLY A 368 -1.32 -0.09 6.65
C GLY A 368 -1.58 1.37 6.35
N GLY A 369 -1.62 1.69 5.07
CA GLY A 369 -1.70 3.08 4.66
C GLY A 369 -1.55 3.27 3.16
N ARG A 370 -1.16 4.49 2.79
CA ARG A 370 -0.75 4.86 1.45
C ARG A 370 0.33 5.94 1.58
N PRO A 371 1.61 5.60 1.43
CA PRO A 371 2.67 6.60 1.33
C PRO A 371 2.43 7.52 0.15
N ASP A 372 2.92 8.76 0.24
CA ASP A 372 2.86 9.70 -0.88
C ASP A 372 3.65 9.15 -2.07
N VAL A 373 3.04 9.20 -3.25
CA VAL A 373 3.64 8.72 -4.49
C VAL A 373 4.44 9.87 -5.12
N GLU A 374 5.76 9.70 -5.17
CA GLU A 374 6.65 10.57 -5.95
C GLU A 374 6.58 10.22 -7.46
N ASP A 375 7.11 11.09 -8.32
CA ASP A 375 7.03 10.89 -9.77
C ASP A 375 8.07 9.85 -10.26
N TYR A 376 7.61 8.63 -10.50
CA TYR A 376 8.41 7.51 -11.02
C TYR A 376 8.49 7.48 -12.56
N GLU A 377 8.13 8.56 -13.28
CA GLU A 377 8.05 8.57 -14.76
C GLU A 377 9.29 7.98 -15.47
N ASN A 378 10.48 8.08 -14.87
CA ASN A 378 11.74 7.57 -15.44
C ASN A 378 12.50 6.54 -14.57
N GLY A 379 11.97 6.14 -13.41
CA GLY A 379 12.66 5.23 -12.46
C GLY A 379 11.86 3.95 -12.23
N ASP A 380 12.52 2.79 -12.08
CA ASP A 380 11.85 1.51 -11.78
C ASP A 380 11.80 1.25 -10.27
N GLY A 381 10.61 1.29 -9.68
CA GLY A 381 10.41 1.11 -8.25
C GLY A 381 9.06 1.61 -7.76
N GLY A 382 8.97 1.76 -6.44
CA GLY A 382 7.78 2.30 -5.79
C GLY A 382 8.01 2.64 -4.31
N PRO A 383 6.99 3.25 -3.68
CA PRO A 383 7.09 3.75 -2.31
C PRO A 383 7.35 2.64 -1.28
N ASN A 384 6.86 1.41 -1.47
CA ASN A 384 7.07 0.32 -0.51
C ASN A 384 8.53 -0.19 -0.54
N GLN A 385 9.14 -0.27 -1.72
CA GLN A 385 10.54 -0.60 -1.89
C GLN A 385 11.47 0.46 -1.30
N GLU A 386 11.14 1.74 -1.54
CA GLU A 386 11.85 2.85 -0.92
C GLU A 386 11.69 2.85 0.60
N LEU A 387 10.49 2.58 1.12
CA LEU A 387 10.22 2.48 2.56
C LEU A 387 11.11 1.42 3.21
N ALA A 388 11.20 0.24 2.59
CA ALA A 388 12.08 -0.83 3.07
C ALA A 388 13.56 -0.42 3.07
N LEU A 389 14.01 0.31 2.04
CA LEU A 389 15.39 0.79 1.94
C LEU A 389 15.69 1.90 2.96
N TYR A 390 14.83 2.92 3.10
CA TYR A 390 14.99 3.96 4.13
C TYR A 390 14.97 3.35 5.54
N PHE A 391 14.09 2.39 5.79
CA PHE A 391 14.00 1.74 7.10
C PHE A 391 15.32 1.04 7.45
N SER A 392 16.02 0.46 6.46
CA SER A 392 17.34 -0.14 6.68
C SER A 392 18.35 0.86 7.27
N PHE A 393 18.34 2.11 6.78
CA PHE A 393 19.22 3.17 7.26
C PHE A 393 18.77 3.72 8.61
N ASP A 394 17.49 4.03 8.77
CA ASP A 394 16.96 4.57 10.01
C ASP A 394 17.14 3.57 11.16
N TRP A 395 16.90 2.28 10.90
CA TRP A 395 17.16 1.23 11.87
C TRP A 395 18.65 1.10 12.20
N TYR A 396 19.53 1.12 11.19
CA TYR A 396 20.98 1.11 11.43
C TYR A 396 21.42 2.28 12.33
N LEU A 397 20.93 3.50 12.08
CA LEU A 397 21.22 4.66 12.93
C LEU A 397 20.71 4.46 14.38
N ARG A 398 19.51 3.90 14.55
CA ARG A 398 18.99 3.54 15.88
C ARG A 398 19.90 2.57 16.61
N THR A 399 20.43 1.54 15.94
CA THR A 399 21.36 0.58 16.56
C THR A 399 22.71 1.19 16.97
N LYS A 400 23.11 2.30 16.36
CA LYS A 400 24.29 3.08 16.77
C LYS A 400 23.99 3.98 17.97
N GLN A 401 22.79 4.57 18.01
CA GLN A 401 22.33 5.37 19.13
C GLN A 401 22.09 4.51 20.39
N TYR A 402 21.50 3.34 20.22
CA TYR A 402 21.14 2.42 21.30
C TYR A 402 21.72 1.03 21.04
N PRO A 403 22.92 0.71 21.56
CA PRO A 403 23.59 -0.55 21.29
C PRO A 403 22.80 -1.81 21.66
N ILE A 404 21.90 -1.74 22.65
CA ILE A 404 21.00 -2.84 23.05
C ILE A 404 20.13 -3.34 21.90
N LEU A 405 19.80 -2.49 20.92
CA LEU A 405 19.00 -2.88 19.76
C LEU A 405 19.72 -3.90 18.86
N ASN A 406 21.05 -4.06 18.98
CA ASN A 406 21.79 -5.10 18.27
C ASN A 406 21.47 -6.52 18.77
N GLU A 407 20.88 -6.67 19.96
CA GLU A 407 20.38 -7.96 20.45
C GLU A 407 19.08 -8.40 19.76
N TYR A 408 18.55 -7.59 18.85
CA TYR A 408 17.28 -7.83 18.18
C TYR A 408 17.46 -7.92 16.66
N VAL A 409 16.76 -8.89 16.07
CA VAL A 409 16.56 -8.96 14.63
C VAL A 409 15.27 -8.25 14.30
N VAL A 410 15.38 -7.15 13.55
CA VAL A 410 14.23 -6.33 13.16
C VAL A 410 14.20 -6.20 11.65
N TRP A 411 13.12 -6.71 11.07
CA TRP A 411 12.85 -6.67 9.63
C TRP A 411 11.55 -5.92 9.38
N ILE A 412 11.52 -5.15 8.31
CA ILE A 412 10.29 -4.62 7.71
C ILE A 412 9.99 -5.39 6.43
N LEU A 413 8.71 -5.59 6.14
CA LEU A 413 8.21 -5.92 4.81
C LEU A 413 7.06 -4.94 4.53
N ALA A 414 7.17 -4.23 3.43
CA ALA A 414 6.15 -3.30 2.96
C ALA A 414 5.68 -3.76 1.58
N GLY A 415 4.38 -3.66 1.30
CA GLY A 415 3.89 -3.90 -0.04
C GLY A 415 2.46 -3.50 -0.32
N SER A 416 2.21 -3.21 -1.58
CA SER A 416 0.91 -2.86 -2.12
C SER A 416 0.00 -4.06 -2.24
N THR A 417 -1.23 -3.90 -1.75
CA THR A 417 -2.27 -4.93 -1.92
C THR A 417 -2.60 -5.18 -3.37
N SER A 418 -2.30 -4.25 -4.29
CA SER A 418 -2.49 -4.38 -5.75
C SER A 418 -1.58 -5.43 -6.41
N GLY A 419 -0.53 -5.82 -5.71
CA GLY A 419 0.55 -6.66 -6.24
C GLY A 419 1.66 -5.89 -6.93
N ARG A 420 1.49 -4.57 -7.15
CA ARG A 420 2.49 -3.69 -7.77
C ARG A 420 2.82 -2.49 -6.92
N ASP A 421 4.10 -2.19 -6.84
CA ASP A 421 4.64 -1.02 -6.16
C ASP A 421 5.18 -0.03 -7.19
N GLY A 422 4.53 1.13 -7.27
CA GLY A 422 4.82 2.14 -8.30
C GLY A 422 4.65 1.58 -9.71
N ASN A 423 5.72 1.64 -10.51
CA ASN A 423 5.74 1.10 -11.87
C ASN A 423 6.41 -0.29 -11.99
N SER A 424 6.90 -0.83 -10.88
CA SER A 424 7.52 -2.16 -10.86
C SER A 424 6.49 -3.30 -10.95
N GLN A 425 6.95 -4.50 -11.27
CA GLN A 425 6.10 -5.70 -11.36
C GLN A 425 5.97 -6.46 -10.02
N VAL A 426 6.61 -5.96 -8.97
CA VAL A 426 6.63 -6.54 -7.62
C VAL A 426 5.83 -5.67 -6.68
N ALA A 427 5.31 -6.25 -5.60
CA ALA A 427 4.41 -5.58 -4.68
C ALA A 427 5.14 -4.71 -3.64
N GLY A 428 6.45 -4.87 -3.47
CA GLY A 428 7.24 -4.15 -2.47
C GLY A 428 8.54 -4.88 -2.15
N ALA A 429 9.08 -4.68 -0.95
CA ALA A 429 10.34 -5.32 -0.54
C ALA A 429 10.53 -5.48 0.98
N TYR A 430 11.52 -6.30 1.33
CA TYR A 430 12.07 -6.46 2.67
C TYR A 430 13.13 -5.39 2.97
N GLY A 431 13.13 -4.90 4.21
CA GLY A 431 14.15 -3.99 4.74
C GLY A 431 14.71 -4.51 6.07
N TYR A 432 16.02 -4.37 6.27
CA TYR A 432 16.69 -4.78 7.51
C TYR A 432 18.03 -4.05 7.68
N SER A 433 18.55 -4.01 8.90
CA SER A 433 19.70 -3.16 9.28
C SER A 433 20.92 -3.23 8.35
N SER A 434 21.20 -4.40 7.76
CA SER A 434 22.38 -4.62 6.91
C SER A 434 22.13 -4.37 5.43
N LEU A 435 20.90 -4.11 4.98
CA LEU A 435 20.54 -3.97 3.57
C LEU A 435 21.25 -2.78 2.90
N GLY A 436 20.78 -1.55 3.15
CA GLY A 436 21.40 -0.34 2.59
C GLY A 436 22.87 -0.17 3.02
N PRO A 437 23.20 -0.22 4.32
CA PRO A 437 24.58 -0.11 4.80
C PRO A 437 25.52 -1.19 4.27
N GLY A 438 25.02 -2.39 3.99
CA GLY A 438 25.80 -3.50 3.48
C GLY A 438 26.26 -3.27 2.04
N VAL A 439 25.46 -2.59 1.20
CA VAL A 439 25.87 -2.21 -0.16
C VAL A 439 27.02 -1.21 -0.11
N TYR A 440 26.96 -0.19 0.74
CA TYR A 440 28.08 0.73 0.96
C TYR A 440 29.33 0.00 1.45
N LYS A 441 29.17 -0.93 2.40
CA LYS A 441 30.28 -1.73 2.93
C LYS A 441 30.94 -2.55 1.83
N ARG A 442 30.14 -3.26 1.02
CA ARG A 442 30.63 -4.10 -0.08
C ARG A 442 31.31 -3.27 -1.17
N PHE A 443 30.75 -2.12 -1.55
CA PHE A 443 31.40 -1.19 -2.47
C PHE A 443 32.78 -0.76 -1.94
N LYS A 444 32.88 -0.37 -0.67
CA LYS A 444 34.16 0.03 -0.07
C LYS A 444 35.18 -1.11 -0.05
N GLU A 445 34.75 -2.33 0.25
CA GLU A 445 35.61 -3.53 0.22
C GLU A 445 36.15 -3.80 -1.18
N VAL A 446 35.28 -3.78 -2.20
CA VAL A 446 35.65 -4.02 -3.60
C VAL A 446 36.53 -2.89 -4.13
N SER A 447 36.21 -1.62 -3.85
CA SER A 447 37.04 -0.47 -4.26
C SER A 447 38.45 -0.55 -3.69
N ARG A 448 38.60 -0.95 -2.42
CA ARG A 448 39.93 -1.15 -1.82
C ARG A 448 40.68 -2.30 -2.50
N ALA A 449 40.03 -3.44 -2.69
CA ALA A 449 40.63 -4.60 -3.36
C ALA A 449 41.04 -4.26 -4.81
N TYR A 450 40.23 -3.47 -5.52
CA TYR A 450 40.54 -3.00 -6.87
C TYR A 450 41.81 -2.13 -6.91
N GLU A 451 41.95 -1.14 -6.02
CA GLU A 451 43.15 -0.30 -6.00
C GLU A 451 44.41 -1.10 -5.65
N GLU A 452 44.32 -2.06 -4.71
CA GLU A 452 45.42 -2.99 -4.41
C GLU A 452 45.78 -3.87 -5.63
N ALA A 453 44.78 -4.46 -6.30
CA ALA A 453 44.97 -5.29 -7.48
C ALA A 453 45.56 -4.50 -8.67
N LYS A 454 45.15 -3.25 -8.85
CA LYS A 454 45.63 -2.34 -9.90
C LYS A 454 47.08 -1.94 -9.71
N VAL A 455 47.52 -1.71 -8.47
CA VAL A 455 48.95 -1.47 -8.17
C VAL A 455 49.76 -2.74 -8.44
N LYS A 456 49.27 -3.90 -7.99
CA LYS A 456 49.92 -5.19 -8.21
C LYS A 456 50.05 -5.53 -9.70
N SER A 457 48.99 -5.38 -10.48
CA SER A 457 49.00 -5.68 -11.92
C SER A 457 49.97 -4.80 -12.67
N LYS A 458 49.96 -3.48 -12.42
CA LYS A 458 50.90 -2.52 -13.05
C LYS A 458 52.36 -2.80 -12.72
N ASN A 459 52.66 -3.27 -11.52
CA ASN A 459 54.03 -3.62 -11.14
C ASN A 459 54.48 -4.91 -11.84
N LEU A 460 53.61 -5.92 -11.94
CA LEU A 460 53.90 -7.18 -12.63
C LEU A 460 54.04 -7.01 -14.14
N GLU A 461 53.20 -6.16 -14.76
CA GLU A 461 53.32 -5.79 -16.18
C GLU A 461 54.67 -5.16 -16.52
N LYS A 462 55.27 -4.39 -15.59
CA LYS A 462 56.59 -3.80 -15.76
C LYS A 462 57.74 -4.79 -15.58
N LEU A 463 57.61 -5.74 -14.66
CA LEU A 463 58.68 -6.66 -14.28
C LEU A 463 58.72 -7.92 -15.16
N GLN A 464 57.55 -8.48 -15.49
CA GLN A 464 57.41 -9.76 -16.18
C GLN A 464 56.13 -9.83 -17.03
N PRO A 465 56.07 -9.07 -18.15
CA PRO A 465 54.84 -8.84 -18.91
C PRO A 465 54.15 -10.11 -19.44
N ASP A 466 54.92 -11.12 -19.85
CA ASP A 466 54.39 -12.34 -20.49
C ASP A 466 54.11 -13.49 -19.50
N SER A 467 54.33 -13.28 -18.20
CA SER A 467 54.14 -14.31 -17.18
C SER A 467 52.67 -14.66 -16.98
N VAL A 468 52.41 -15.91 -16.57
CA VAL A 468 51.06 -16.38 -16.17
C VAL A 468 50.52 -15.53 -15.00
N GLU A 469 51.39 -15.16 -14.07
CA GLU A 469 51.08 -14.36 -12.88
C GLU A 469 50.62 -12.94 -13.25
N THR A 470 51.24 -12.31 -14.25
CA THR A 470 50.81 -11.01 -14.78
C THR A 470 49.42 -11.11 -15.39
N LYS A 471 49.18 -12.13 -16.24
CA LYS A 471 47.86 -12.35 -16.87
C LYS A 471 46.76 -12.56 -15.81
N GLU A 472 47.05 -13.33 -14.76
CA GLU A 472 46.11 -13.56 -13.67
C GLU A 472 45.84 -12.29 -12.85
N ALA A 473 46.87 -11.51 -12.52
CA ALA A 473 46.71 -10.24 -11.80
C ALA A 473 45.91 -9.20 -12.59
N VAL A 474 46.11 -9.11 -13.91
CA VAL A 474 45.33 -8.25 -14.81
C VAL A 474 43.87 -8.69 -14.85
N LYS A 475 43.62 -10.00 -14.92
CA LYS A 475 42.27 -10.56 -14.89
C LYS A 475 41.55 -10.20 -13.58
N ILE A 476 42.16 -10.46 -12.43
CA ILE A 476 41.59 -10.11 -11.11
C ILE A 476 41.27 -8.61 -11.02
N CYS A 477 42.19 -7.75 -11.47
CA CYS A 477 41.98 -6.30 -11.50
C CYS A 477 40.78 -5.90 -12.38
N THR A 478 40.63 -6.55 -13.54
CA THR A 478 39.52 -6.32 -14.47
C THR A 478 38.19 -6.80 -13.87
N ASP A 479 38.16 -7.99 -13.28
CA ASP A 479 36.97 -8.55 -12.64
C ASP A 479 36.49 -7.67 -11.48
N LEU A 480 37.42 -7.19 -10.63
CA LEU A 480 37.12 -6.25 -9.54
C LEU A 480 36.63 -4.89 -10.06
N LYS A 481 37.14 -4.41 -11.20
CA LYS A 481 36.65 -3.18 -11.82
C LYS A 481 35.20 -3.32 -12.28
N ILE A 482 34.88 -4.44 -12.93
CA ILE A 482 33.52 -4.76 -13.37
C ILE A 482 32.57 -4.84 -12.17
N GLU A 483 32.97 -5.52 -11.09
CA GLU A 483 32.16 -5.61 -9.87
C GLU A 483 31.96 -4.22 -9.22
N MET A 484 33.01 -3.41 -9.13
CA MET A 484 32.92 -2.05 -8.60
C MET A 484 31.97 -1.18 -9.43
N ASP A 485 32.03 -1.27 -10.76
CA ASP A 485 31.18 -0.50 -11.66
C ASP A 485 29.71 -0.93 -11.54
N LYS A 486 29.43 -2.25 -11.43
CA LYS A 486 28.09 -2.76 -11.10
C LYS A 486 27.56 -2.19 -9.79
N LEU A 487 28.36 -2.26 -8.72
CA LEU A 487 28.00 -1.73 -7.41
C LEU A 487 27.71 -0.23 -7.44
N SER A 488 28.47 0.54 -8.23
CA SER A 488 28.29 1.99 -8.37
C SER A 488 26.91 2.39 -8.94
N VAL A 489 26.27 1.50 -9.70
CA VAL A 489 24.95 1.73 -10.30
C VAL A 489 23.83 1.51 -9.28
N ILE A 490 24.00 0.53 -8.39
CA ILE A 490 23.01 0.14 -7.38
C ILE A 490 23.23 0.81 -6.01
N MET A 491 24.07 1.84 -5.95
CA MET A 491 24.33 2.59 -4.73
C MET A 491 23.03 3.18 -4.16
N PRO A 492 22.73 3.01 -2.86
CA PRO A 492 21.44 3.41 -2.29
C PRO A 492 21.07 4.89 -2.52
N ASP A 493 22.01 5.81 -2.36
CA ASP A 493 21.81 7.25 -2.62
C ASP A 493 21.43 7.52 -4.09
N ARG A 494 22.06 6.80 -5.02
CA ARG A 494 21.83 6.95 -6.45
C ARG A 494 20.47 6.41 -6.86
N VAL A 495 20.08 5.22 -6.37
CA VAL A 495 18.80 4.61 -6.72
C VAL A 495 17.63 5.33 -6.07
N LEU A 496 17.77 5.85 -4.85
CA LEU A 496 16.76 6.67 -4.19
C LEU A 496 16.58 8.01 -4.91
N MET A 497 17.66 8.69 -5.30
CA MET A 497 17.58 9.96 -6.04
C MET A 497 16.95 9.81 -7.43
N LYS A 498 17.08 8.63 -8.05
CA LYS A 498 16.54 8.34 -9.38
C LYS A 498 15.22 7.56 -9.36
N HIS A 499 14.65 7.30 -8.19
CA HIS A 499 13.46 6.46 -8.03
C HIS A 499 13.59 5.07 -8.71
N ASN A 500 14.79 4.50 -8.68
CA ASN A 500 15.16 3.28 -9.41
C ASN A 500 15.51 2.12 -8.47
N VAL A 501 14.85 2.05 -7.31
CA VAL A 501 15.16 1.11 -6.23
C VAL A 501 14.96 -0.35 -6.62
N ASN A 502 14.06 -0.67 -7.55
CA ASN A 502 13.85 -2.04 -8.01
C ASN A 502 15.12 -2.62 -8.62
N SER A 503 15.87 -1.80 -9.35
CA SER A 503 17.16 -2.21 -9.93
C SER A 503 18.18 -2.61 -8.86
N MET A 504 18.20 -1.96 -7.70
CA MET A 504 19.08 -2.34 -6.59
C MET A 504 18.68 -3.73 -6.07
N TYR A 505 17.40 -3.91 -5.76
CA TYR A 505 16.89 -5.18 -5.22
C TYR A 505 17.11 -6.36 -6.18
N LEU A 506 16.90 -6.18 -7.49
CA LEU A 506 17.14 -7.23 -8.50
C LEU A 506 18.61 -7.66 -8.61
N ASN A 507 19.55 -6.81 -8.18
CA ASN A 507 20.98 -7.05 -8.27
C ASN A 507 21.62 -7.47 -6.93
N ILE A 508 20.84 -7.56 -5.85
CA ILE A 508 21.29 -8.10 -4.56
C ILE A 508 20.55 -9.39 -4.24
N ASN A 509 21.25 -10.37 -3.65
CA ASN A 509 20.70 -11.65 -3.20
C ASN A 509 19.71 -12.31 -4.18
N ASP A 510 19.99 -12.22 -5.47
CA ASP A 510 19.14 -12.75 -6.55
C ASP A 510 17.67 -12.25 -6.53
N GLY A 511 17.41 -11.11 -5.89
CA GLY A 511 16.06 -10.53 -5.76
C GLY A 511 15.23 -11.10 -4.61
N ASP A 512 15.81 -11.91 -3.71
CA ASP A 512 15.10 -12.56 -2.59
C ASP A 512 14.41 -11.56 -1.64
N GLU A 513 14.87 -10.30 -1.62
CA GLU A 513 14.23 -9.24 -0.85
C GLU A 513 12.97 -8.65 -1.49
N LEU A 514 12.66 -8.98 -2.75
CA LEU A 514 11.45 -8.49 -3.41
C LEU A 514 10.20 -9.24 -2.93
N LEU A 515 9.13 -8.50 -2.72
CA LEU A 515 7.83 -9.07 -2.41
C LEU A 515 7.03 -9.29 -3.69
N GLU A 516 6.91 -10.54 -4.10
CA GLU A 516 5.98 -10.92 -5.16
C GLU A 516 4.65 -11.38 -4.58
N LEU A 517 3.55 -10.79 -5.07
CA LEU A 517 2.18 -11.18 -4.75
C LEU A 517 1.42 -11.54 -6.04
N GLY A 518 0.47 -12.46 -5.92
CA GLY A 518 -0.33 -12.94 -7.05
C GLY A 518 0.35 -14.06 -7.87
N THR A 519 -0.42 -14.68 -8.77
CA THR A 519 0.04 -15.82 -9.57
C THR A 519 0.84 -15.39 -10.80
N GLY A 520 2.11 -14.99 -10.61
CA GLY A 520 3.10 -14.81 -11.68
C GLY A 520 2.97 -13.56 -12.57
N THR A 521 1.93 -12.73 -12.44
CA THR A 521 1.79 -11.45 -13.18
C THR A 521 1.95 -10.19 -12.33
N GLY A 522 2.18 -10.36 -11.03
CA GLY A 522 2.30 -9.26 -10.08
C GLY A 522 0.99 -8.49 -9.85
N TYR A 523 -0.17 -9.05 -10.19
CA TYR A 523 -1.46 -8.42 -9.88
C TYR A 523 -2.30 -9.33 -8.99
N THR A 524 -2.86 -8.75 -7.94
CA THR A 524 -3.80 -9.41 -7.01
C THR A 524 -5.26 -9.10 -7.34
N TYR A 525 -5.49 -8.07 -8.17
CA TYR A 525 -6.82 -7.53 -8.52
C TYR A 525 -7.67 -7.16 -7.29
N THR A 526 -6.99 -6.76 -6.21
CA THR A 526 -7.55 -6.05 -5.07
C THR A 526 -6.65 -4.87 -4.76
N ASN A 527 -7.22 -3.72 -4.44
CA ASN A 527 -6.45 -2.57 -4.01
C ASN A 527 -7.20 -1.89 -2.89
N VAL A 528 -6.71 -2.10 -1.67
CA VAL A 528 -7.16 -1.36 -0.48
C VAL A 528 -6.03 -0.49 0.08
N GLY A 529 -4.93 -0.28 -0.65
CA GLY A 529 -3.74 0.43 -0.16
C GLY A 529 -2.55 -0.48 0.10
N ASP A 530 -1.66 -0.07 1.01
CA ASP A 530 -0.41 -0.73 1.32
C ASP A 530 -0.46 -1.37 2.73
N LEU A 531 0.20 -2.52 2.87
CA LEU A 531 0.32 -3.27 4.12
C LEU A 531 1.77 -3.34 4.54
N HIS A 532 2.04 -2.99 5.79
CA HIS A 532 3.39 -2.99 6.35
C HIS A 532 3.44 -3.88 7.60
N ILE A 533 4.50 -4.67 7.71
CA ILE A 533 4.78 -5.49 8.89
C ILE A 533 6.22 -5.27 9.34
N ILE A 534 6.41 -4.94 10.62
CA ILE A 534 7.72 -4.97 11.27
C ILE A 534 7.76 -6.18 12.19
N ARG A 535 8.69 -7.10 11.93
CA ARG A 535 8.93 -8.25 12.80
C ARG A 535 10.13 -7.96 13.71
N ILE A 536 9.93 -8.14 15.01
CA ILE A 536 10.94 -7.97 16.05
C ILE A 536 11.14 -9.31 16.73
N VAL A 537 12.37 -9.81 16.73
CA VAL A 537 12.76 -11.06 17.39
C VAL A 537 13.99 -10.81 18.24
N ARG A 538 13.95 -11.20 19.51
CA ARG A 538 15.15 -11.16 20.36
C ARG A 538 16.08 -12.31 19.97
N PHE A 539 17.35 -12.01 19.76
CA PHE A 539 18.36 -13.04 19.52
C PHE A 539 18.52 -13.90 20.79
N GLN A 540 18.41 -15.22 20.64
CA GLN A 540 18.70 -16.18 21.70
C GLN A 540 19.83 -17.12 21.21
N CYS A 541 21.00 -17.11 21.87
CA CYS A 541 22.07 -18.07 21.59
C CYS A 541 21.72 -19.44 22.17
N ASN A 542 21.72 -20.45 21.30
CA ASN A 542 21.57 -21.88 21.63
C ASN A 542 22.94 -22.58 21.77
N CYS A 543 23.91 -21.88 22.35
CA CYS A 543 25.18 -22.49 22.70
C CYS A 543 24.92 -23.46 23.87
N ASP A 544 24.93 -24.78 23.58
CA ASP A 544 24.64 -25.89 24.51
C ASP A 544 25.78 -26.11 25.53
N GLY A 545 26.28 -25.04 26.15
CA GLY A 545 27.33 -25.13 27.16
C GLY A 545 28.73 -25.46 26.63
N SER A 546 28.94 -25.56 25.31
CA SER A 546 30.30 -25.69 24.74
C SER A 546 30.99 -24.31 24.56
N CYS A 547 30.84 -23.41 25.53
CA CYS A 547 31.83 -22.36 25.75
C CYS A 547 33.00 -23.07 26.43
N VAL A 548 34.04 -23.40 25.66
CA VAL A 548 35.15 -24.22 26.15
C VAL A 548 35.88 -23.48 27.27
N GLU A 549 35.83 -24.02 28.49
CA GLU A 549 36.78 -23.70 29.55
C GLU A 549 38.17 -24.15 29.07
N GLN A 550 38.92 -23.25 28.42
CA GLN A 550 40.36 -23.46 28.31
C GLN A 550 41.00 -23.17 29.68
N GLY A 551 41.10 -24.23 30.47
CA GLY A 551 42.11 -24.48 31.50
C GLY A 551 42.67 -23.27 32.28
N GLY A 552 42.16 -23.10 33.50
CA GLY A 552 42.98 -22.80 34.68
C GLY A 552 43.84 -21.54 34.65
N LEU A 553 43.23 -20.36 34.71
CA LEU A 553 43.70 -19.21 35.49
C LEU A 553 42.56 -18.21 35.64
N GLN A 554 42.30 -17.80 36.89
CA GLN A 554 41.25 -16.85 37.26
C GLN A 554 41.36 -15.54 36.45
N ASN A 555 40.23 -15.10 35.91
CA ASN A 555 40.01 -13.93 35.03
C ASN A 555 40.09 -14.18 33.52
N GLN A 556 39.10 -14.87 32.93
CA GLN A 556 38.78 -14.70 31.51
C GLN A 556 37.29 -14.93 31.23
N THR A 557 36.74 -14.05 30.39
CA THR A 557 35.34 -13.93 29.98
C THR A 557 34.97 -14.97 28.92
N ASP A 558 33.78 -15.57 29.01
CA ASP A 558 33.25 -16.50 28.01
C ASP A 558 33.16 -15.87 26.61
N ILE A 559 34.05 -16.26 25.71
CA ILE A 559 34.03 -15.82 24.31
C ILE A 559 33.21 -16.81 23.48
N CYS A 560 32.15 -16.31 22.86
CA CYS A 560 31.41 -17.04 21.83
C CYS A 560 32.36 -17.32 20.64
N THR A 561 32.57 -18.58 20.29
CA THR A 561 33.46 -19.01 19.19
C THR A 561 32.83 -18.82 17.80
N ASP A 562 31.59 -18.33 17.73
CA ASP A 562 30.92 -18.00 16.48
C ASP A 562 31.34 -16.59 16.04
N ASN A 563 32.26 -16.53 15.05
CA ASN A 563 32.75 -15.28 14.46
C ASN A 563 31.64 -14.44 13.78
N GLU A 564 30.41 -14.96 13.64
CA GLU A 564 29.23 -14.27 13.12
C GLU A 564 28.23 -13.85 14.22
N CYS A 565 28.51 -14.15 15.49
CA CYS A 565 27.68 -13.76 16.62
C CYS A 565 27.82 -12.25 16.91
N SER A 566 26.73 -11.49 16.74
CA SER A 566 26.73 -10.04 16.98
C SER A 566 26.54 -9.63 18.45
N VAL A 567 26.43 -10.60 19.37
CA VAL A 567 26.34 -10.37 20.82
C VAL A 567 27.75 -10.40 21.40
N ASN A 568 28.22 -9.24 21.87
CA ASN A 568 29.53 -9.07 22.50
C ASN A 568 29.73 -10.07 23.69
N PRO A 569 30.95 -10.57 23.96
CA PRO A 569 31.22 -11.78 24.76
C PRO A 569 31.21 -11.57 26.29
N ARG A 570 30.29 -10.78 26.84
CA ARG A 570 30.23 -10.56 28.31
C ARG A 570 28.79 -10.46 28.79
N ARG A 571 28.22 -11.57 29.26
CA ARG A 571 26.98 -11.59 30.05
C ARG A 571 27.25 -12.21 31.43
N PRO A 572 26.73 -11.62 32.53
CA PRO A 572 26.69 -12.27 33.84
C PRO A 572 25.72 -13.46 33.82
N VAL A 573 26.15 -14.55 34.47
CA VAL A 573 25.41 -15.78 34.72
C VAL A 573 24.41 -15.49 35.82
N ASP A 574 23.10 -15.53 35.53
CA ASP A 574 22.04 -15.83 36.52
C ASP A 574 20.65 -15.54 35.90
N GLN A 575 20.12 -16.42 35.03
CA GLN A 575 18.66 -16.70 34.86
C GLN A 575 18.46 -17.99 34.00
N PRO A 576 17.46 -18.85 34.31
CA PRO A 576 17.17 -20.06 33.53
C PRO A 576 16.49 -19.74 32.19
N LYS A 577 16.81 -20.49 31.13
CA LYS A 577 16.34 -20.28 29.75
C LYS A 577 15.14 -21.20 29.40
N PRO A 578 14.06 -20.70 28.77
CA PRO A 578 13.05 -21.53 28.14
C PRO A 578 13.52 -22.07 26.77
N HIS A 579 13.09 -23.29 26.44
CA HIS A 579 13.42 -24.00 25.21
C HIS A 579 12.53 -23.56 24.02
N CYS A 580 13.09 -22.91 22.99
CA CYS A 580 12.76 -23.16 21.57
C CYS A 580 13.67 -22.34 20.62
N CYS A 581 14.15 -22.96 19.53
CA CYS A 581 15.07 -22.37 18.55
C CYS A 581 14.34 -21.66 17.39
N MET A 582 14.79 -20.46 17.02
CA MET A 582 14.67 -19.90 15.65
C MET A 582 15.93 -19.07 15.33
N ARG A 583 16.84 -19.62 14.51
CA ARG A 583 17.98 -18.88 13.96
C ARG A 583 17.47 -17.95 12.85
N ILE A 584 17.51 -16.63 13.08
CA ILE A 584 17.38 -15.64 12.01
C ILE A 584 18.72 -14.93 11.90
N THR A 585 19.63 -15.46 11.07
CA THR A 585 20.91 -14.81 10.77
C THR A 585 20.68 -13.55 9.95
N LYS A 586 21.49 -12.51 10.15
CA LYS A 586 21.47 -11.32 9.29
C LYS A 586 21.83 -11.76 7.86
N PRO A 587 21.02 -11.45 6.83
CA PRO A 587 21.36 -11.80 5.45
C PRO A 587 22.70 -11.17 5.06
N LYS A 588 23.60 -11.95 4.45
CA LYS A 588 24.81 -11.44 3.79
C LYS A 588 24.44 -11.00 2.39
N ILE A 589 24.84 -9.79 2.01
CA ILE A 589 24.57 -9.26 0.67
C ILE A 589 25.49 -9.93 -0.35
N LYS A 590 24.89 -10.64 -1.30
CA LYS A 590 25.50 -11.14 -2.53
C LYS A 590 25.07 -10.24 -3.70
N ILE A 591 25.91 -10.10 -4.72
CA ILE A 591 25.62 -9.28 -5.90
C ILE A 591 25.62 -10.16 -7.13
N ARG A 592 24.72 -9.89 -8.07
CA ARG A 592 24.56 -10.63 -9.33
C ARG A 592 25.48 -10.13 -10.46
#